data_AF-A0A158I2A0-F1
#
_entry.id   AF-A0A158I2A0-F1
#
_cell.length_a   1.000
_cell.length_b   1.000
_cell.length_c   1.000
_cell.angle_alpha   90.00
_cell.angle_beta   90.00
_cell.angle_gamma   90.00
#
_symmetry.space_group_name_H-M   'P 1'
#
loop_
_entity.id
_entity.type
_entity.pdbx_description
1 polymer ?
#
loop_
_entity_poly.entity_id
_entity_poly.type
_entity_poly.pdbx_seq_one_letter_code
_entity_poly.pdbx_strand_id
1 'polypeptide(L)'
;MTGRKVARADPSWRPFAGPLSPASERQAVVILNTLFSWLVNAGYLAGNPLSLSRQPARKAKPRVTRFLEDDLWQAVKSSIGAMPRDTTRAQEHYARVRWLISLLHLMGLRYVRDNLGHESISTTSQYLHADNDDLHRATEAGLRLNW
;
A
#
# COMPACT_ATOMS: atom_id res chain seq x y z
N MET A 1 -17.12 12.45 -25.02
CA MET A 1 -18.34 11.63 -25.22
C MET A 1 -17.99 10.19 -24.85
N THR A 2 -18.38 9.75 -23.66
CA THR A 2 -18.01 8.45 -23.08
C THR A 2 -18.87 7.37 -23.75
N GLY A 3 -18.24 6.42 -24.45
CA GLY A 3 -18.95 5.36 -25.17
C GLY A 3 -19.78 4.50 -24.21
N ARG A 4 -21.05 4.29 -24.54
CA ARG A 4 -21.94 3.39 -23.78
C ARG A 4 -21.35 1.98 -23.84
N LYS A 5 -21.21 1.32 -22.69
CA LYS A 5 -20.76 -0.09 -22.64
C LYS A 5 -21.86 -0.97 -23.24
N VAL A 6 -21.62 -1.49 -24.44
CA VAL A 6 -22.51 -2.45 -25.14
C VAL A 6 -22.11 -3.89 -24.82
N ALA A 7 -22.98 -4.85 -25.11
CA ALA A 7 -22.69 -6.28 -24.91
C ALA A 7 -21.61 -6.76 -25.88
N ARG A 8 -20.83 -7.80 -25.52
CA ARG A 8 -19.71 -8.30 -26.35
C ARG A 8 -20.12 -8.81 -27.73
N ALA A 9 -21.36 -9.26 -27.87
CA ALA A 9 -21.92 -9.74 -29.14
C ALA A 9 -22.45 -8.61 -30.04
N ASP A 10 -22.48 -7.37 -29.55
CA ASP A 10 -22.94 -6.21 -30.31
C ASP A 10 -21.85 -5.78 -31.31
N PRO A 11 -22.16 -5.55 -32.59
CA PRO A 11 -21.20 -5.09 -33.59
C PRO A 11 -20.49 -3.77 -33.23
N SER A 12 -21.10 -2.94 -32.39
CA SER A 12 -20.52 -1.68 -31.91
C SER A 12 -19.60 -1.86 -30.70
N TRP A 13 -19.42 -3.10 -30.22
CA TRP A 13 -18.58 -3.40 -29.07
C TRP A 13 -17.11 -3.09 -29.35
N ARG A 14 -16.49 -2.38 -28.40
CA ARG A 14 -15.06 -2.10 -28.38
C ARG A 14 -14.50 -2.54 -27.03
N PRO A 15 -13.31 -3.16 -26.98
CA PRO A 15 -12.66 -3.53 -25.72
C PRO A 15 -12.50 -2.35 -24.76
N PHE A 16 -12.29 -1.14 -25.30
CA PHE A 16 -12.24 0.10 -24.55
C PHE A 16 -13.28 1.08 -25.10
N ALA A 17 -14.15 1.58 -24.22
CA ALA A 17 -15.19 2.55 -24.55
C ALA A 17 -14.66 4.00 -24.70
N GLY A 18 -13.34 4.17 -24.67
CA GLY A 18 -12.58 5.42 -24.76
C GLY A 18 -11.09 5.13 -24.59
N PRO A 19 -10.20 6.13 -24.75
CA PRO A 19 -8.79 5.96 -24.46
C PRO A 19 -8.58 5.54 -23.00
N LEU A 20 -7.56 4.71 -22.75
CA LEU A 20 -7.17 4.34 -21.40
C LEU A 20 -6.74 5.60 -20.64
N SER A 21 -6.91 5.59 -19.31
CA SER A 21 -6.37 6.69 -18.51
C SER A 21 -4.82 6.61 -18.55
N PRO A 22 -4.11 7.75 -18.45
CA PRO A 22 -2.64 7.74 -18.40
C PRO A 22 -2.06 6.93 -17.24
N ALA A 23 -2.84 6.67 -16.18
CA ALA A 23 -2.46 5.75 -15.11
C ALA A 23 -2.57 4.28 -15.54
N SER A 24 -3.66 3.91 -16.23
CA SER A 24 -3.87 2.56 -16.73
C SER A 24 -2.86 2.18 -17.82
N GLU A 25 -2.49 3.13 -18.69
CA GLU A 25 -1.46 2.92 -19.72
C GLU A 25 -0.10 2.63 -19.07
N ARG A 26 0.31 3.44 -18.08
CA ARG A 26 1.54 3.20 -17.32
C ARG A 26 1.54 1.84 -16.63
N GLN A 27 0.44 1.47 -16.00
CA GLN A 27 0.32 0.16 -15.35
C GLN A 27 0.42 -0.99 -16.35
N ALA A 28 -0.21 -0.87 -17.53
CA ALA A 28 -0.11 -1.87 -18.58
C ALA A 28 1.34 -2.05 -19.08
N VAL A 29 2.07 -0.95 -19.28
CA VAL A 29 3.49 -1.00 -19.66
C VAL A 29 4.34 -1.67 -18.58
N VAL A 30 4.08 -1.42 -17.30
CA VAL A 30 4.77 -2.11 -16.19
C VAL A 30 4.52 -3.61 -16.24
N ILE A 31 3.25 -4.03 -16.40
CA ILE A 31 2.88 -5.46 -16.49
C ILE A 31 3.60 -6.13 -17.66
N LEU A 32 3.57 -5.51 -18.85
CA LEU A 32 4.25 -6.04 -20.03
C LEU A 32 5.76 -6.12 -19.81
N ASN A 33 6.38 -5.10 -19.22
CA ASN A 33 7.82 -5.10 -18.95
C ASN A 33 8.22 -6.23 -17.99
N THR A 34 7.41 -6.51 -16.97
CA THR A 34 7.64 -7.63 -16.05
C THR A 34 7.48 -8.98 -16.76
N LEU A 35 6.46 -9.13 -17.60
CA LEU A 35 6.25 -10.34 -18.41
C LEU A 35 7.43 -10.61 -19.36
N PHE A 36 7.88 -9.60 -20.10
CA PHE A 36 9.03 -9.76 -21.01
C PHE A 36 10.32 -10.04 -20.26
N SER A 37 10.53 -9.42 -19.10
CA SER A 37 11.67 -9.74 -18.22
C SER A 37 11.65 -11.20 -17.78
N TRP A 38 10.46 -11.72 -17.43
CA TRP A 38 10.29 -13.13 -17.09
C TRP A 38 10.59 -14.05 -18.29
N LEU A 39 10.06 -13.74 -19.47
CA LEU A 39 10.30 -14.53 -20.69
C LEU A 39 11.79 -14.61 -21.08
N VAL A 40 12.53 -13.52 -20.88
CA VAL A 40 13.98 -13.50 -21.09
C VAL A 40 14.69 -14.38 -20.07
N ASN A 41 14.32 -14.27 -18.79
CA ASN A 41 14.92 -15.10 -17.73
C ASN A 41 14.66 -16.60 -17.97
N ALA A 42 13.45 -16.95 -18.41
CA ALA A 42 13.08 -18.30 -18.78
C ALA A 42 13.73 -18.80 -20.10
N GLY A 43 14.53 -17.96 -20.78
CA GLY A 43 15.26 -18.33 -21.99
C GLY A 43 14.43 -18.32 -23.28
N TYR A 44 13.17 -17.87 -23.23
CA TYR A 44 12.31 -17.79 -24.42
C TYR A 44 12.64 -16.60 -25.32
N LEU A 45 13.26 -15.55 -24.79
CA LEU A 45 13.64 -14.35 -25.52
C LEU A 45 15.08 -13.93 -25.22
N ALA A 46 15.78 -13.42 -26.23
CA ALA A 46 17.15 -12.94 -26.09
C ALA A 46 17.28 -11.62 -25.32
N GLY A 47 16.19 -10.84 -25.24
CA GLY A 47 16.19 -9.55 -24.54
C GLY A 47 14.79 -8.96 -24.40
N ASN A 48 14.63 -8.06 -23.43
CA ASN A 48 13.35 -7.39 -23.17
C ASN A 48 13.27 -6.10 -24.00
N PRO A 49 12.34 -6.01 -24.96
CA PRO A 49 12.22 -4.84 -25.84
C PRO A 49 11.80 -3.56 -25.11
N LEU A 50 11.16 -3.68 -23.94
CA LEU A 50 10.69 -2.54 -23.14
C LEU A 50 11.77 -1.98 -22.21
N SER A 51 12.91 -2.66 -22.05
CA SER A 51 14.05 -2.18 -21.25
C SER A 51 14.60 -0.84 -21.71
N LEU A 52 14.50 -0.56 -23.02
CA LEU A 52 14.98 0.67 -23.65
C LEU A 52 13.94 1.79 -23.66
N SER A 53 12.66 1.48 -23.44
CA SER A 53 11.53 2.43 -23.50
C SER A 53 11.36 3.27 -22.22
N ARG A 54 12.41 3.36 -21.40
CA ARG A 54 12.41 4.16 -20.17
C ARG A 54 12.45 5.65 -20.50
N GLN A 55 11.29 6.22 -20.82
CA GLN A 55 11.10 7.66 -20.68
C GLN A 55 11.07 7.97 -19.17
N PRO A 56 11.96 8.83 -18.65
CA PRO A 56 11.90 9.22 -17.24
C PRO A 56 10.56 9.92 -17.00
N ALA A 57 9.65 9.22 -16.32
CA ALA A 57 8.38 9.78 -15.93
C ALA A 57 8.67 10.99 -15.02
N ARG A 58 8.24 12.18 -15.44
CA ARG A 58 8.34 13.39 -14.63
C ARG A 58 7.60 13.12 -13.32
N LYS A 59 8.35 12.97 -12.22
CA LYS A 59 7.77 12.73 -10.89
C LYS A 59 6.79 13.87 -10.62
N ALA A 60 5.51 13.56 -10.55
CA ALA A 60 4.50 14.54 -10.17
C ALA A 60 4.90 15.10 -8.80
N LYS A 61 4.93 16.43 -8.67
CA LYS A 61 5.29 17.09 -7.42
C LYS A 61 4.37 16.52 -6.33
N PRO A 62 4.91 15.95 -5.24
CA PRO A 62 4.08 15.34 -4.21
C PRO A 62 3.10 16.39 -3.70
N ARG A 63 1.81 16.20 -3.98
CA ARG A 63 0.75 16.99 -3.36
C ARG A 63 0.64 16.49 -1.93
N VAL A 64 1.36 17.15 -1.03
CA VAL A 64 1.17 16.99 0.41
C VAL A 64 -0.16 17.68 0.75
N THR A 65 -1.25 16.92 0.66
CA THR A 65 -2.56 17.36 1.13
C THR A 65 -2.63 17.11 2.63
N ARG A 66 -2.45 18.20 3.38
CA ARG A 66 -2.74 18.42 4.81
C ARG A 66 -2.20 17.39 5.81
N PHE A 67 -1.37 17.88 6.72
CA PHE A 67 -0.98 17.15 7.92
C PHE A 67 -2.16 17.10 8.90
N LEU A 68 -2.20 16.07 9.73
CA LEU A 68 -3.11 16.04 10.88
C LEU A 68 -2.59 17.06 11.89
N GLU A 69 -3.29 18.17 12.06
CA GLU A 69 -2.95 19.20 13.05
C GLU A 69 -3.09 18.63 14.47
N ASP A 70 -2.35 19.20 15.43
CA ASP A 70 -2.29 18.68 16.80
C ASP A 70 -3.68 18.57 17.44
N ASP A 71 -4.59 19.51 17.18
CA ASP A 71 -5.96 19.48 17.72
C ASP A 71 -6.77 18.28 17.21
N LEU A 72 -6.63 17.94 15.92
CA LEU A 72 -7.26 16.76 15.34
C LEU A 72 -6.64 15.48 15.88
N TRP A 73 -5.34 15.50 16.15
CA TRP A 73 -4.65 14.37 16.78
C TRP A 73 -5.11 14.16 18.22
N GLN A 74 -5.29 15.23 19.01
CA GLN A 74 -5.88 15.14 20.34
C GLN A 74 -7.30 14.58 20.28
N ALA A 75 -8.13 15.02 19.34
CA ALA A 75 -9.48 14.48 19.17
C ALA A 75 -9.49 12.96 18.90
N VAL A 76 -8.56 12.46 18.07
CA VAL A 76 -8.38 11.02 17.82
C VAL A 76 -7.98 10.30 19.10
N LYS A 77 -7.00 10.83 19.85
CA LYS A 77 -6.56 10.25 21.12
C LYS A 77 -7.69 10.18 22.14
N SER A 78 -8.49 11.25 22.28
CA SER A 78 -9.66 11.27 23.16
C SER A 78 -10.72 10.25 22.75
N SER A 79 -10.99 10.10 21.45
CA SER A 79 -11.94 9.09 20.96
C SER A 79 -11.48 7.66 21.26
N ILE A 80 -10.19 7.37 21.14
CA ILE A 80 -9.62 6.06 21.49
C ILE A 80 -9.66 5.87 23.02
N GLY A 81 -9.36 6.92 23.79
CA GLY A 81 -9.42 6.93 25.25
C GLY A 81 -10.83 6.65 25.80
N ALA A 82 -11.88 7.06 25.07
CA ALA A 82 -13.27 6.85 25.43
C ALA A 82 -13.84 5.47 25.04
N MET A 83 -13.07 4.61 24.38
CA MET A 83 -13.56 3.28 23.98
C MET A 83 -13.89 2.39 25.19
N PRO A 84 -14.96 1.57 25.11
CA PRO A 84 -15.34 0.65 26.18
C PRO A 84 -14.21 -0.35 26.49
N ARG A 85 -14.06 -0.71 27.77
CA ARG A 85 -13.07 -1.69 28.26
C ARG A 85 -13.67 -2.75 29.17
N ASP A 86 -15.00 -2.87 29.14
CA ASP A 86 -15.76 -3.67 30.12
C ASP A 86 -15.66 -5.18 29.85
N THR A 87 -15.30 -5.57 28.63
CA THR A 87 -15.11 -6.98 28.25
C THR A 87 -13.69 -7.22 27.74
N THR A 88 -13.20 -8.46 27.84
CA THR A 88 -11.87 -8.86 27.35
C THR A 88 -11.69 -8.51 25.87
N ARG A 89 -12.73 -8.79 25.05
CA ARG A 89 -12.73 -8.43 23.62
C ARG A 89 -12.67 -6.92 23.38
N ALA A 90 -13.32 -6.12 24.22
CA ALA A 90 -13.27 -4.66 24.14
C ALA A 90 -11.89 -4.11 24.55
N GLN A 91 -11.24 -4.72 25.55
CA GLN A 91 -9.87 -4.38 25.95
C GLN A 91 -8.86 -4.69 24.84
N GLU A 92 -8.96 -5.87 24.21
CA GLU A 92 -8.14 -6.23 23.05
C GLU A 92 -8.37 -5.30 21.86
N HIS A 93 -9.63 -4.92 21.60
CA HIS A 93 -9.97 -3.98 20.54
C HIS A 93 -9.37 -2.59 20.81
N TYR A 94 -9.51 -2.08 22.04
CA TYR A 94 -8.89 -0.83 22.47
C TYR A 94 -7.37 -0.86 22.31
N ALA A 95 -6.71 -1.92 22.78
CA ALA A 95 -5.27 -2.09 22.67
C ALA A 95 -4.81 -2.11 21.19
N ARG A 96 -5.53 -2.83 20.33
CA ARG A 96 -5.25 -2.91 18.90
C ARG A 96 -5.39 -1.56 18.20
N VAL A 97 -6.49 -0.85 18.46
CA VAL A 97 -6.73 0.47 17.85
C VAL A 97 -5.69 1.47 18.32
N ARG A 98 -5.40 1.53 19.63
CA ARG A 98 -4.36 2.39 20.20
C ARG A 98 -3.00 2.11 19.57
N TRP A 99 -2.63 0.85 19.43
CA TRP A 99 -1.35 0.44 18.84
C TRP A 99 -1.27 0.82 17.35
N LEU A 100 -2.27 0.47 16.54
CA LEU A 100 -2.29 0.77 15.11
C LEU A 100 -2.22 2.27 14.84
N ILE A 101 -2.98 3.07 15.56
CA ILE A 101 -3.03 4.52 15.36
C ILE A 101 -1.74 5.19 15.82
N SER A 102 -1.14 4.75 16.93
CA SER A 102 0.18 5.23 17.37
C SER A 102 1.27 4.89 16.35
N LEU A 103 1.26 3.66 15.85
CA LEU A 103 2.20 3.19 14.82
C LEU A 103 2.08 4.02 13.53
N LEU A 104 0.86 4.22 13.03
CA LEU A 104 0.58 5.01 11.82
C LEU A 104 1.02 6.48 11.97
N HIS A 105 0.87 7.05 13.16
CA HIS A 105 1.24 8.43 13.45
C HIS A 105 2.76 8.61 13.57
N LEU A 106 3.44 7.75 14.35
CA LEU A 106 4.89 7.81 14.58
C LEU A 106 5.72 7.51 13.34
N MET A 107 5.33 6.46 12.61
CA MET A 107 6.08 6.04 11.43
C MET A 107 5.80 6.96 10.24
N GLY A 108 4.73 7.77 10.28
CA GLY A 108 4.21 8.45 9.11
C GLY A 108 3.71 7.43 8.08
N LEU A 109 2.56 7.66 7.45
CA LEU A 109 2.01 6.79 6.41
C LEU A 109 2.95 6.52 5.20
N ARG A 110 4.13 7.16 5.14
CA ARG A 110 5.19 6.87 4.17
C ARG A 110 6.14 5.78 4.64
N TYR A 111 6.54 5.76 5.91
CA TYR A 111 7.47 4.75 6.43
C TYR A 111 6.75 3.45 6.76
N VAL A 112 5.45 3.44 7.08
CA VAL A 112 4.69 2.18 7.21
C VAL A 112 4.62 1.43 5.87
N ARG A 113 4.53 2.14 4.74
CA ARG A 113 4.60 1.52 3.40
C ARG A 113 6.00 0.98 3.10
N ASP A 114 7.04 1.70 3.53
CA ASP A 114 8.43 1.37 3.20
C ASP A 114 9.03 0.35 4.22
N ASN A 115 8.56 0.29 5.48
CA ASN A 115 8.91 -0.69 6.52
C ASN A 115 8.02 -1.95 6.50
N LEU A 116 6.75 -1.86 6.10
CA LEU A 116 5.96 -3.04 5.70
C LEU A 116 6.21 -3.39 4.23
N GLY A 117 7.37 -2.96 3.70
CA GLY A 117 7.80 -3.07 2.33
C GLY A 117 7.81 -4.51 1.83
N HIS A 118 6.65 -4.98 1.40
CA HIS A 118 6.52 -6.07 0.46
C HIS A 118 6.19 -5.46 -0.90
N GLU A 119 7.24 -5.12 -1.66
CA GLU A 119 7.11 -4.87 -3.11
C GLU A 119 6.86 -6.17 -3.91
N SER A 120 6.91 -7.33 -3.24
CA SER A 120 6.47 -8.62 -3.75
C SER A 120 6.04 -9.56 -2.60
N ILE A 121 4.88 -10.22 -2.74
CA ILE A 121 4.38 -11.28 -1.84
C ILE A 121 5.18 -12.59 -2.00
N SER A 122 6.12 -12.66 -2.95
CA SER A 122 6.94 -13.85 -3.19
C SER A 122 8.00 -14.09 -2.11
N THR A 123 8.25 -13.13 -1.22
CA THR A 123 9.36 -13.20 -0.23
C THR A 123 8.86 -13.07 1.21
N THR A 124 7.70 -13.66 1.51
CA THR A 124 7.24 -13.86 2.90
C THR A 124 7.02 -15.35 3.19
N SER A 125 7.80 -16.21 2.53
CA SER A 125 7.73 -17.67 2.75
C SER A 125 8.74 -18.18 3.80
N GLN A 126 9.39 -17.32 4.58
CA GLN A 126 10.49 -17.79 5.44
C GLN A 126 10.67 -17.02 6.75
N TYR A 127 9.59 -16.68 7.45
CA TYR A 127 9.69 -16.25 8.85
C TYR A 127 8.77 -17.11 9.73
N LEU A 128 9.29 -18.28 10.10
CA LEU A 128 8.81 -19.05 11.23
C LEU A 128 9.86 -18.92 12.36
N HIS A 129 9.41 -18.30 13.46
CA HIS A 129 9.84 -18.45 14.86
C HIS A 129 10.98 -17.62 15.48
N ALA A 130 10.74 -17.35 16.77
CA ALA A 130 11.56 -16.80 17.87
C ALA A 130 11.75 -15.26 17.97
N ASP A 131 12.04 -14.53 16.88
CA ASP A 131 12.45 -13.11 17.00
C ASP A 131 11.31 -12.11 17.32
N ASN A 132 10.04 -12.51 17.22
CA ASN A 132 8.91 -11.57 17.33
C ASN A 132 8.60 -11.17 18.77
N ASP A 133 8.87 -12.03 19.75
CA ASP A 133 8.52 -11.78 21.16
C ASP A 133 9.48 -10.76 21.81
N ASP A 134 10.74 -10.73 21.37
CA ASP A 134 11.76 -9.80 21.83
C ASP A 134 11.59 -8.41 21.19
N LEU A 135 11.23 -8.38 19.90
CA LEU A 135 10.81 -7.15 19.22
C LEU A 135 9.53 -6.57 19.82
N HIS A 136 8.58 -7.41 20.23
CA HIS A 136 7.36 -6.98 20.91
C HIS A 136 7.68 -6.27 22.23
N ARG A 137 8.52 -6.87 23.09
CA ARG A 137 8.97 -6.27 24.36
C ARG A 137 9.79 -4.99 24.17
N ALA A 138 10.65 -4.94 23.16
CA ALA A 138 11.45 -3.74 22.84
C ALA A 138 10.57 -2.57 22.35
N THR A 139 9.51 -2.87 21.61
CA THR A 139 8.59 -1.87 21.07
C THR A 139 7.66 -1.30 22.15
N GLU A 140 7.25 -2.10 23.14
CA GLU A 140 6.44 -1.64 24.28
C GLU A 140 7.18 -0.63 25.18
N ALA A 141 8.49 -0.81 25.38
CA ALA A 141 9.30 0.07 26.22
C ALA A 141 9.49 1.48 25.62
N GLY A 142 9.59 1.58 24.28
CA GLY A 142 9.74 2.86 23.56
C GLY A 142 8.44 3.61 23.32
N LEU A 143 7.29 2.94 23.37
CA LEU A 143 5.95 3.50 23.13
C LEU A 143 5.28 4.11 24.38
N ARG A 144 6.05 4.42 25.44
CA ARG A 144 5.63 5.32 26.53
C ARG A 144 5.49 6.76 26.00
N LEU A 145 4.60 6.94 25.03
CA LEU A 145 3.96 8.23 24.79
C LEU A 145 3.16 8.53 26.06
N ASN A 146 3.47 9.63 26.73
CA ASN A 146 2.68 10.10 27.86
C ASN A 146 1.26 10.39 27.34
N TRP A 147 0.34 9.46 27.61
CA TRP A 147 -1.09 9.58 27.34
C TRP A 147 -1.76 10.38 28.45
#